data_AF-A0AAW7VKZ8-F1
#
_entry.id   AF-A0AAW7VKZ8-F1
#
_cell.length_a   1.000
_cell.length_b   1.000
_cell.length_c   1.000
_cell.angle_alpha   90.00
_cell.angle_beta   90.00
_cell.angle_gamma   90.00
#
_symmetry.space_group_name_H-M   'P 1'
#
loop_
_entity.id
_entity.type
_entity.pdbx_description
1 polymer ?
#
loop_
_entity_poly.entity_id
_entity_poly.type
_entity_poly.pdbx_seq_one_letter_code
_entity_poly.pdbx_strand_id
1 'polypeptide(L)'
;GVIDGKTDVSGDGKPDTRIRDLTREQVAQIYWRDYWLPAGCDQWPDGVAIFVFDAAVQHGVKKAIRILQEAADVDADGIIGPRTRKAVSLST
;
A
#
# COMPACT_ATOMS: atom_id res chain seq x y z
N GLY A 1 -17.49 -2.22 -0.79
CA GLY A 1 -18.06 -3.58 -0.84
C GLY A 1 -18.44 -4.08 0.54
N VAL A 2 -19.55 -3.62 1.12
CA VAL A 2 -20.05 -4.19 2.40
C VAL A 2 -21.58 -4.39 2.41
N ILE A 3 -22.24 -4.43 1.24
CA ILE A 3 -23.68 -4.70 1.17
C ILE A 3 -23.95 -6.17 0.78
N ASP A 4 -23.01 -6.80 0.06
CA ASP A 4 -23.12 -8.14 -0.52
C ASP A 4 -21.99 -9.10 -0.16
N GLY A 5 -21.02 -8.66 0.66
CA GLY A 5 -19.86 -9.46 1.08
C GLY A 5 -18.87 -9.77 -0.05
N LYS A 6 -18.88 -8.98 -1.13
CA LYS A 6 -17.96 -9.12 -2.26
C LYS A 6 -16.87 -8.08 -2.26
N THR A 7 -15.74 -8.45 -2.86
CA THR A 7 -14.61 -7.56 -3.16
C THR A 7 -14.29 -7.61 -4.66
N ASP A 8 -13.57 -6.60 -5.13
CA ASP A 8 -13.11 -6.46 -6.52
C ASP A 8 -11.76 -7.19 -6.70
N VAL A 9 -11.80 -8.38 -7.28
CA VAL A 9 -10.59 -9.18 -7.56
C VAL A 9 -9.93 -8.71 -8.85
N SER A 10 -10.71 -8.35 -9.88
CA SER A 10 -10.20 -8.01 -11.20
C SER A 10 -9.61 -6.59 -11.31
N GLY A 11 -10.00 -5.68 -10.43
CA GLY A 11 -9.50 -4.30 -10.34
C GLY A 11 -10.28 -3.31 -11.20
N ASP A 12 -11.51 -3.67 -11.62
CA ASP A 12 -12.36 -2.82 -12.45
C ASP A 12 -13.27 -1.87 -11.65
N GLY A 13 -13.13 -1.88 -10.32
CA GLY A 13 -13.91 -1.10 -9.37
C GLY A 13 -15.26 -1.73 -9.01
N LYS A 14 -15.57 -2.94 -9.49
CA LYS A 14 -16.85 -3.62 -9.23
C LYS A 14 -16.63 -4.89 -8.40
N PRO A 15 -17.34 -5.06 -7.27
CA PRO A 15 -17.26 -6.29 -6.50
C PRO A 15 -17.73 -7.52 -7.32
N ASP A 16 -16.84 -8.47 -7.54
CA ASP A 16 -17.08 -9.65 -8.39
C ASP A 16 -17.06 -10.97 -7.59
N THR A 17 -16.33 -11.02 -6.48
CA THR A 17 -16.04 -12.26 -5.75
C THR A 17 -16.38 -12.12 -4.28
N ARG A 18 -17.06 -13.11 -3.69
CA ARG A 18 -17.35 -13.11 -2.25
C ARG A 18 -16.06 -13.31 -1.47
N ILE A 19 -15.88 -12.54 -0.39
CA ILE A 19 -14.66 -12.58 0.44
C ILE A 19 -14.35 -14.01 0.95
N ARG A 20 -15.40 -14.75 1.34
CA ARG A 20 -15.27 -16.13 1.83
C ARG A 20 -14.82 -17.15 0.76
N ASP A 21 -14.94 -16.80 -0.51
CA ASP A 21 -14.62 -17.68 -1.64
C ASP A 21 -13.24 -17.33 -2.26
N LEU A 22 -12.49 -16.39 -1.67
CA LEU A 22 -11.20 -15.96 -2.21
C LEU A 22 -10.13 -17.06 -2.09
N THR A 23 -9.36 -17.24 -3.17
CA THR A 23 -8.12 -18.03 -3.10
C THR A 23 -6.98 -17.21 -2.51
N ARG A 24 -5.93 -17.89 -2.04
CA ARG A 24 -4.73 -17.23 -1.50
C ARG A 24 -4.06 -16.33 -2.55
N GLU A 25 -4.07 -16.76 -3.81
CA GLU A 25 -3.50 -16.03 -4.94
C GLU A 25 -4.29 -14.75 -5.20
N GLN A 26 -5.63 -14.81 -5.15
CA GLN A 26 -6.48 -13.63 -5.28
C GLN A 26 -6.25 -12.63 -4.14
N VAL A 27 -6.14 -13.14 -2.90
CA VAL A 27 -5.81 -12.30 -1.74
C VAL A 27 -4.46 -11.62 -1.96
N ALA A 28 -3.43 -12.36 -2.34
CA ALA A 28 -2.09 -11.80 -2.60
C ALA A 28 -2.13 -10.73 -3.69
N GLN A 29 -2.87 -10.96 -4.77
CA GLN A 29 -3.03 -10.00 -5.87
C GLN A 29 -3.73 -8.72 -5.43
N ILE A 30 -4.78 -8.81 -4.61
CA ILE A 30 -5.47 -7.65 -4.02
C ILE A 30 -4.48 -6.85 -3.17
N TYR A 31 -3.78 -7.50 -2.24
CA TYR A 31 -2.81 -6.81 -1.39
C TYR A 31 -1.68 -6.15 -2.19
N TRP A 32 -1.20 -6.84 -3.22
CA TRP A 32 -0.17 -6.31 -4.10
C TRP A 32 -0.64 -5.08 -4.89
N ARG A 33 -1.82 -5.17 -5.52
CA ARG A 33 -2.41 -4.10 -6.35
C ARG A 33 -2.84 -2.89 -5.54
N ASP A 34 -3.52 -3.11 -4.41
CA ASP A 34 -4.24 -2.03 -3.70
C ASP A 34 -3.39 -1.35 -2.62
N TYR A 35 -2.33 -2.00 -2.15
CA TYR A 35 -1.52 -1.51 -1.03
C TYR A 35 -0.02 -1.52 -1.33
N TRP A 36 0.55 -2.65 -1.75
CA TRP A 36 2.00 -2.78 -1.96
C TRP A 36 2.50 -1.83 -3.05
N LEU A 37 1.95 -1.96 -4.27
CA LEU A 37 2.36 -1.18 -5.44
C LEU A 37 2.06 0.32 -5.26
N PRO A 38 0.86 0.75 -4.80
CA PRO A 38 0.56 2.17 -4.65
C PRO A 38 1.33 2.84 -3.50
N ALA A 39 1.70 2.10 -2.45
CA ALA A 39 2.59 2.60 -1.39
C ALA A 39 4.07 2.58 -1.80
N GLY A 40 4.37 2.14 -3.01
CA GLY A 40 5.71 2.13 -3.59
C GLY A 40 6.67 1.17 -2.87
N CYS A 41 6.17 0.07 -2.31
CA CYS A 41 6.96 -0.82 -1.45
C CYS A 41 8.23 -1.37 -2.12
N ASP A 42 8.20 -1.57 -3.44
CA ASP A 42 9.38 -1.99 -4.24
C ASP A 42 10.49 -0.93 -4.32
N GLN A 43 10.23 0.31 -3.89
CA GLN A 43 11.19 1.42 -3.91
C GLN A 43 11.95 1.58 -2.58
N TRP A 44 11.56 0.83 -1.54
CA TRP A 44 12.09 0.98 -0.19
C TRP A 44 12.97 -0.21 0.20
N PRO A 45 13.93 -0.02 1.13
CA PRO A 45 14.58 -1.16 1.78
C PRO A 45 13.55 -2.09 2.41
N ASP A 46 13.77 -3.41 2.36
CA ASP A 46 12.80 -4.43 2.80
C ASP A 46 12.17 -4.15 4.18
N GLY A 47 12.98 -3.72 5.15
CA GLY A 47 12.50 -3.36 6.48
C GLY A 47 11.51 -2.19 6.46
N VAL A 48 11.79 -1.15 5.67
CA VAL A 48 10.89 0.00 5.51
C VAL A 48 9.65 -0.39 4.72
N ALA A 49 9.81 -1.19 3.65
CA ALA A 49 8.71 -1.66 2.82
C ALA A 49 7.64 -2.39 3.64
N ILE A 50 8.05 -3.25 4.57
CA ILE A 50 7.12 -3.99 5.44
C ILE A 50 6.30 -3.04 6.33
N PHE A 51 6.92 -2.05 6.96
CA PHE A 51 6.20 -1.08 7.80
C PHE A 51 5.27 -0.17 7.00
N VAL A 52 5.71 0.25 5.82
CA VAL A 52 4.90 1.07 4.91
C VAL A 52 3.70 0.28 4.40
N PHE A 53 3.89 -1.00 4.05
CA PHE A 53 2.82 -1.89 3.63
C PHE A 53 1.79 -2.11 4.74
N ASP A 54 2.24 -2.44 5.96
CA ASP A 54 1.34 -2.60 7.13
C ASP A 54 0.51 -1.32 7.38
N ALA A 55 1.18 -0.17 7.42
CA ALA A 55 0.50 1.12 7.57
C ALA A 55 -0.49 1.40 6.42
N ALA A 56 -0.18 0.99 5.18
CA ALA A 56 -1.06 1.18 4.04
C ALA A 56 -2.33 0.33 4.17
N VAL A 57 -2.22 -0.90 4.65
CA VAL A 57 -3.36 -1.78 4.91
C VAL A 57 -4.26 -1.22 6.01
N GLN A 58 -3.64 -0.73 7.09
CA GLN A 58 -4.37 -0.30 8.30
C GLN A 58 -4.96 1.11 8.17
N HIS A 59 -4.30 2.01 7.45
CA HIS A 59 -4.62 3.45 7.43
C HIS A 59 -4.83 4.01 6.02
N GLY A 60 -4.68 3.18 4.99
CA GLY A 60 -4.71 3.59 3.59
C GLY A 60 -3.35 4.12 3.10
N VAL A 61 -3.10 3.89 1.82
CA VAL A 61 -1.84 4.20 1.11
C VAL A 61 -1.36 5.64 1.36
N LYS A 62 -2.24 6.63 1.19
CA LYS A 62 -1.84 8.05 1.32
C LYS A 62 -1.39 8.38 2.75
N LYS A 63 -2.02 7.82 3.78
CA LYS A 63 -1.61 8.07 5.17
C LYS A 63 -0.30 7.36 5.49
N ALA A 64 -0.09 6.15 4.98
CA ALA A 64 1.18 5.43 5.10
C ALA A 64 2.36 6.19 4.50
N ILE A 65 2.19 6.76 3.30
CA ILE A 65 3.23 7.58 2.66
C ILE A 65 3.54 8.83 3.51
N ARG A 66 2.53 9.47 4.11
CA ARG A 66 2.76 10.61 5.00
C ARG A 66 3.52 10.22 6.26
N ILE A 67 3.20 9.09 6.87
CA ILE A 67 3.94 8.56 8.03
C ILE A 67 5.41 8.31 7.66
N LEU A 68 5.68 7.73 6.49
CA LEU A 68 7.04 7.54 5.98
C LEU A 68 7.77 8.88 5.79
N GLN A 69 7.09 9.88 5.21
CA GLN A 69 7.65 11.21 4.98
C GLN A 69 7.96 11.94 6.30
N GLU A 70 7.05 11.87 7.28
CA GLU A 70 7.25 12.39 8.64
C GLU A 70 8.48 11.73 9.29
N ALA A 71 8.61 10.40 9.18
CA ALA A 71 9.73 9.64 9.73
C ALA A 71 11.07 9.96 9.05
N ALA A 72 11.04 10.33 7.76
CA ALA A 72 12.22 10.67 6.96
C ALA A 72 12.54 12.18 6.96
N ASP A 73 11.86 12.97 7.79
CA ASP A 73 12.03 14.43 7.93
C ASP A 73 11.91 15.19 6.59
N VAL A 74 10.89 14.83 5.79
CA VAL A 74 10.51 15.53 4.56
C VAL A 74 9.05 15.97 4.63
N ASP A 75 8.66 16.88 3.72
CA ASP A 75 7.27 17.36 3.65
C ASP A 75 6.28 16.20 3.43
N ALA A 76 5.24 16.15 4.26
CA ALA A 76 4.31 15.03 4.38
C ALA A 76 3.07 15.21 3.49
N ASP A 77 3.29 15.43 2.19
CA ASP A 77 2.22 15.65 1.20
C ASP A 77 1.46 14.37 0.81
N GLY A 78 2.05 13.20 1.05
CA GLY A 78 1.54 11.89 0.66
C GLY A 78 1.88 11.50 -0.78
N ILE A 79 2.85 12.16 -1.41
CA ILE A 79 3.29 11.95 -2.79
C ILE A 79 4.72 11.41 -2.80
N ILE A 80 4.92 10.25 -3.44
CA ILE A 80 6.25 9.63 -3.55
C ILE A 80 7.08 10.35 -4.65
N GLY A 81 7.70 11.46 -4.26
CA GLY A 81 8.57 12.28 -5.11
C GLY A 81 10.07 11.97 -4.94
N PRO A 82 10.94 12.64 -5.73
CA PRO A 82 12.40 12.47 -5.63
C PRO A 82 12.96 12.79 -4.23
N ARG A 83 12.35 13.74 -3.51
CA ARG A 83 12.76 14.11 -2.14
C ARG A 83 12.53 12.96 -1.15
N THR A 84 11.34 12.36 -1.17
CA THR A 84 11.01 11.19 -0.36
C THR A 84 11.92 10.02 -0.70
N ARG A 85 12.09 9.70 -1.99
CA ARG A 85 13.00 8.64 -2.44
C ARG A 85 14.42 8.81 -1.89
N LYS A 86 15.00 10.01 -2.05
CA LYS A 86 16.35 10.29 -1.60
C LYS A 86 16.48 10.17 -0.08
N ALA A 87 15.51 10.67 0.70
CA ALA A 87 15.58 10.62 2.16
C ALA A 87 15.53 9.18 2.68
N VAL A 88 14.67 8.33 2.10
CA VAL A 88 14.50 6.93 2.53
C VAL A 88 15.63 6.04 2.01
N SER A 89 16.14 6.29 0.80
CA SER A 89 17.23 5.48 0.20
C SER A 89 18.59 5.67 0.87
N LEU A 90 18.78 6.77 1.61
CA LEU A 90 20.05 7.12 2.25
C LEU A 90 20.23 6.54 3.66
N SER A 91 19.29 5.71 4.13
CA SER A 91 19.40 5.04 5.43
C SER A 91 20.28 3.80 5.32
N THR A 92 21.59 4.01 5.25
CA THR A 92 22.65 3.03 5.56
C THR A 92 23.75 3.78 6.30
#